data_AF-A0A849UL48-F1
#
_entry.id   AF-A0A849UL48-F1
#
_cell.length_a   1.000
_cell.length_b   1.000
_cell.length_c   1.000
_cell.angle_alpha   90.00
_cell.angle_beta   90.00
_cell.angle_gamma   90.00
#
_symmetry.space_group_name_H-M   'P 1'
#
loop_
_entity.id
_entity.type
_entity.pdbx_description
1 polymer ?
#
loop_
_entity_poly.entity_id
_entity_poly.type
_entity_poly.pdbx_seq_one_letter_code
_entity_poly.pdbx_strand_id
1 'polypeptide(L)'
;MNHRNSFQDYRAPAFYMITMTTLSRRPLFSACADNLSTLNEDGWLVYNLWHAMPKTYPELTLSTLVIMPDHLHGIVRVTERMAHSVGVPLRAFKSQVTSALRKKYENPSLAVWNPGYHDLCVWRKGALKAYTHYLCDNPRRYCLRKEHPDLFIRVNHLRHSRLPPEPIWNGYGNRFLLDRPEIISLRVSRRASPADIEGLCKSFVDQAARGAVVISPFISSGEKAVVSAILDAGRGDVILMKAGGFPDGYKPSGRYYDLCAQGRLLILTPYPDCSSPPALTGAQCNAMNTWCAWIAQSEIN
;
A
#
# COMPACT_ATOMS: atom_id res chain seq x y z
N MET A 1 -8.53 -3.35 -19.59
CA MET A 1 -9.55 -4.32 -19.11
C MET A 1 -10.30 -3.70 -17.95
N ASN A 2 -11.63 -3.86 -17.88
CA ASN A 2 -12.42 -3.48 -16.71
C ASN A 2 -12.29 -4.59 -15.66
N HIS A 3 -11.63 -4.32 -14.54
CA HIS A 3 -11.61 -5.25 -13.40
C HIS A 3 -12.83 -4.97 -12.53
N ARG A 4 -13.99 -5.45 -12.97
CA ARG A 4 -15.26 -5.39 -12.24
C ARG A 4 -15.53 -6.71 -11.54
N ASN A 5 -16.09 -6.66 -10.35
CA ASN A 5 -16.59 -7.84 -9.66
C ASN A 5 -17.88 -8.31 -10.35
N SER A 6 -17.89 -9.51 -10.93
CA SER A 6 -19.04 -10.09 -11.64
C SER A 6 -20.27 -10.30 -10.77
N PHE A 7 -20.10 -10.37 -9.45
CA PHE A 7 -21.17 -10.61 -8.49
C PHE A 7 -21.76 -9.33 -7.87
N GLN A 8 -21.28 -8.14 -8.30
CA GLN A 8 -21.72 -6.86 -7.74
C GLN A 8 -22.84 -6.22 -8.59
N ASP A 9 -23.98 -5.88 -7.98
CA ASP A 9 -24.97 -4.99 -8.61
C ASP A 9 -24.49 -3.53 -8.50
N TYR A 10 -23.91 -3.04 -9.59
CA TYR A 10 -23.37 -1.67 -9.70
C TYR A 10 -24.43 -0.57 -9.79
N ARG A 11 -25.71 -0.90 -9.64
CA ARG A 11 -26.79 0.07 -9.45
C ARG A 11 -27.15 0.24 -7.98
N ALA A 12 -26.76 -0.69 -7.12
CA ALA A 12 -27.16 -0.70 -5.73
C ALA A 12 -26.41 0.38 -4.91
N PRO A 13 -27.03 0.88 -3.83
CA PRO A 13 -26.38 1.78 -2.89
C PRO A 13 -25.10 1.16 -2.31
N ALA A 14 -23.96 1.79 -2.56
CA ALA A 14 -22.66 1.37 -2.06
C ALA A 14 -21.62 2.48 -2.28
N PHE A 15 -20.46 2.31 -1.64
CA PHE A 15 -19.27 3.09 -1.96
C PHE A 15 -18.41 2.34 -2.98
N TYR A 16 -17.94 3.06 -3.99
CA TYR A 16 -17.06 2.56 -5.03
C TYR A 16 -15.77 3.39 -5.02
N MET A 17 -14.65 2.74 -4.73
CA MET A 17 -13.34 3.34 -4.93
C MET A 17 -12.94 3.11 -6.39
N ILE A 18 -12.76 4.19 -7.14
CA ILE A 18 -12.49 4.18 -8.56
C ILE A 18 -11.05 4.59 -8.81
N THR A 19 -10.36 3.88 -9.69
CA THR A 19 -9.06 4.28 -10.23
C THR A 19 -9.13 4.36 -11.75
N MET A 20 -8.77 5.52 -12.31
CA MET A 20 -8.70 5.74 -13.76
C MET A 20 -7.29 6.18 -14.14
N THR A 21 -6.74 5.60 -15.20
CA THR A 21 -5.37 5.90 -15.66
C THR A 21 -5.40 6.56 -17.03
N THR A 22 -4.49 7.51 -17.25
CA THR A 22 -4.27 8.09 -18.57
C THR A 22 -3.72 7.03 -19.53
N LEU A 23 -3.91 7.25 -20.83
CA LEU A 23 -3.37 6.36 -21.85
C LEU A 23 -1.85 6.29 -21.71
N SER A 24 -1.33 5.07 -21.62
CA SER A 24 0.09 4.77 -21.41
C SER A 24 0.71 5.47 -20.21
N ARG A 25 -0.09 5.78 -19.17
CA ARG A 25 0.40 6.40 -17.92
C ARG A 25 1.11 7.74 -18.15
N ARG A 26 0.69 8.50 -19.17
CA ARG A 26 1.22 9.85 -19.44
C ARG A 26 0.87 10.82 -18.30
N PRO A 27 1.83 11.59 -17.77
CA PRO A 27 1.62 12.49 -16.64
C PRO A 27 0.95 13.81 -17.05
N LEU A 28 -0.36 13.79 -17.29
CA LEU A 28 -1.12 14.92 -17.84
C LEU A 28 -1.65 15.90 -16.79
N PHE A 29 -1.94 15.47 -15.57
CA PHE A 29 -2.86 16.21 -14.69
C PHE A 29 -2.20 16.92 -13.50
N SER A 30 -1.04 16.47 -13.05
CA SER A 30 -0.38 17.04 -11.89
C SER A 30 1.11 16.75 -11.87
N ALA A 31 1.81 17.43 -10.97
CA ALA A 31 3.16 17.08 -10.56
C ALA A 31 3.15 16.69 -9.08
N CYS A 32 3.87 15.61 -8.74
CA CYS A 32 4.08 15.23 -7.34
C CYS A 32 5.49 15.62 -6.89
N ALA A 33 5.55 16.49 -5.88
CA ALA A 33 6.76 16.96 -5.20
C ALA A 33 6.41 17.26 -3.74
N ASP A 34 7.40 17.20 -2.84
CA ASP A 34 7.25 17.49 -1.41
C ASP A 34 6.03 16.78 -0.77
N ASN A 35 5.83 15.52 -1.15
CA ASN A 35 4.74 14.67 -0.66
C ASN A 35 3.32 15.13 -1.02
N LEU A 36 3.17 16.10 -1.92
CA LEU A 36 1.91 16.65 -2.37
C LEU A 36 1.70 16.40 -3.86
N SER A 37 0.44 16.47 -4.31
CA SER A 37 0.09 16.47 -5.73
C SER A 37 -0.44 17.85 -6.09
N THR A 38 0.31 18.58 -6.90
CA THR A 38 -0.03 19.93 -7.35
C THR A 38 -0.64 19.84 -8.74
N LEU A 39 -1.93 20.14 -8.84
CA LEU A 39 -2.67 20.07 -10.10
C LEU A 39 -2.21 21.18 -11.05
N ASN A 40 -2.00 20.81 -12.32
CA ASN A 40 -1.90 21.80 -13.39
C ASN A 40 -3.32 22.18 -13.87
N GLU A 41 -3.43 22.99 -14.91
CA GLU A 41 -4.72 23.41 -15.47
C GLU A 41 -5.61 22.24 -15.89
N ASP A 42 -5.02 21.18 -16.46
CA ASP A 42 -5.76 19.99 -16.89
C ASP A 42 -6.25 19.17 -15.69
N GLY A 43 -5.44 19.09 -14.62
CA GLY A 43 -5.85 18.51 -13.36
C GLY A 43 -7.03 19.25 -12.72
N TRP A 44 -7.02 20.58 -12.77
CA TRP A 44 -8.15 21.40 -12.30
C TRP A 44 -9.40 21.21 -13.15
N LEU A 45 -9.27 21.08 -14.47
CA LEU A 45 -10.37 20.72 -15.36
C LEU A 45 -10.97 19.36 -14.97
N VAL A 46 -10.13 18.35 -14.74
CA VAL A 46 -10.55 17.01 -14.25
C VAL A 46 -11.26 17.11 -12.91
N TYR A 47 -10.72 17.88 -11.96
CA TYR A 47 -11.31 18.12 -10.65
C TYR A 47 -12.72 18.73 -10.77
N ASN A 48 -12.86 19.78 -11.59
CA ASN A 48 -14.12 20.49 -11.76
C ASN A 48 -15.20 19.60 -12.41
N LEU A 49 -14.83 18.85 -13.45
CA LEU A 49 -15.74 17.92 -14.11
C LEU A 49 -16.15 16.75 -13.21
N TRP A 50 -15.23 16.28 -12.35
CA TRP A 50 -15.54 15.23 -11.36
C TRP A 50 -16.62 15.73 -10.40
N HIS A 51 -16.42 16.91 -9.80
CA HIS A 51 -17.35 17.50 -8.84
C HIS A 51 -18.67 17.97 -9.46
N ALA A 52 -18.75 18.09 -10.79
CA ALA A 52 -19.97 18.38 -11.51
C ALA A 52 -20.88 17.17 -11.73
N MET A 53 -20.37 15.93 -11.60
CA MET A 53 -21.15 14.70 -11.87
C MET A 53 -22.50 14.64 -11.13
N PRO A 54 -22.61 15.01 -9.83
CA PRO A 54 -23.87 14.94 -9.09
C PRO A 54 -24.98 15.86 -9.65
N LYS A 55 -24.62 16.89 -10.44
CA LYS A 55 -25.61 17.76 -11.09
C LYS A 55 -26.46 17.01 -12.12
N THR A 56 -25.86 16.02 -12.79
CA THR A 56 -26.54 15.18 -13.79
C THR A 56 -27.01 13.85 -13.20
N TYR A 57 -26.34 13.38 -12.13
CA TYR A 57 -26.61 12.10 -11.47
C TYR A 57 -26.82 12.33 -9.97
N PRO A 58 -28.01 12.80 -9.53
CA PRO A 58 -28.27 13.19 -8.15
C PRO A 58 -28.16 12.03 -7.14
N GLU A 59 -28.23 10.78 -7.60
CA GLU A 59 -28.01 9.58 -6.80
C GLU A 59 -26.53 9.36 -6.42
N LEU A 60 -25.63 10.20 -6.94
CA LEU A 60 -24.21 10.17 -6.63
C LEU A 60 -23.85 11.24 -5.61
N THR A 61 -23.16 10.81 -4.55
CA THR A 61 -22.39 11.69 -3.68
C THR A 61 -20.92 11.38 -3.84
N LEU A 62 -20.10 12.43 -3.84
CA LEU A 62 -18.65 12.31 -4.02
C LEU A 62 -17.95 12.55 -2.69
N SER A 63 -16.86 11.82 -2.47
CA SER A 63 -16.01 11.98 -1.29
C SER A 63 -14.59 12.33 -1.74
N THR A 64 -13.58 11.63 -1.24
CA THR A 64 -12.18 11.88 -1.55
C THR A 64 -11.88 11.71 -3.05
N LEU A 65 -11.23 12.71 -3.63
CA LEU A 65 -10.61 12.65 -4.95
C LEU A 65 -9.14 13.01 -4.81
N VAL A 66 -8.26 12.15 -5.33
CA VAL A 66 -6.82 12.40 -5.43
C VAL A 66 -6.43 12.23 -6.88
N ILE A 67 -6.00 13.31 -7.51
CA ILE A 67 -5.49 13.32 -8.87
C ILE A 67 -3.97 13.25 -8.78
N MET A 68 -3.40 12.23 -9.40
CA MET A 68 -1.98 11.97 -9.56
C MET A 68 -1.56 12.37 -10.98
N PRO A 69 -0.25 12.43 -11.30
CA PRO A 69 0.20 12.91 -12.60
C PRO A 69 -0.47 12.20 -13.78
N ASP A 70 -0.58 10.87 -13.71
CA ASP A 70 -1.02 9.98 -14.78
C ASP A 70 -2.30 9.17 -14.45
N HIS A 71 -2.93 9.43 -13.31
CA HIS A 71 -4.13 8.71 -12.90
C HIS A 71 -4.90 9.48 -11.82
N LEU A 72 -6.11 9.04 -11.52
CA LEU A 72 -6.85 9.54 -10.36
C LEU A 72 -7.44 8.38 -9.56
N HIS A 73 -7.65 8.67 -8.28
CA HIS A 73 -8.42 7.85 -7.35
C HIS A 73 -9.58 8.66 -6.81
N GLY A 74 -10.79 8.14 -6.91
CA GLY A 74 -11.99 8.82 -6.43
C GLY A 74 -12.92 7.87 -5.68
N ILE A 75 -13.57 8.36 -4.62
CA ILE A 75 -14.65 7.62 -3.94
C ILE A 75 -15.99 8.20 -4.39
N VAL A 76 -16.80 7.34 -4.99
CA VAL A 76 -18.18 7.63 -5.39
C VAL A 76 -19.13 6.82 -4.53
N ARG A 77 -20.16 7.45 -3.97
CA ARG A 77 -21.23 6.75 -3.25
C ARG A 77 -22.51 6.86 -4.05
N VAL A 78 -23.08 5.71 -4.37
CA VAL A 78 -24.45 5.58 -4.84
C VAL A 78 -25.35 5.60 -3.60
N THR A 79 -26.23 6.59 -3.48
CA THR A 79 -27.10 6.76 -2.29
C THR A 79 -28.39 5.96 -2.39
N GLU A 80 -28.92 5.81 -3.61
CA GLU A 80 -30.13 5.07 -3.93
C GLU A 80 -29.96 4.27 -5.21
N ARG A 81 -30.89 3.35 -5.50
CA ARG A 81 -30.74 2.47 -6.65
C ARG A 81 -30.84 3.28 -7.95
N MET A 82 -29.77 3.24 -8.75
CA MET A 82 -29.73 3.96 -10.03
C MET A 82 -30.44 3.18 -11.15
N ALA A 83 -31.02 3.90 -12.10
CA ALA A 83 -31.59 3.31 -13.33
C ALA A 83 -30.53 2.57 -14.16
N HIS A 84 -29.31 3.11 -14.20
CA HIS A 84 -28.16 2.53 -14.88
C HIS A 84 -26.97 2.37 -13.94
N SER A 85 -26.05 1.46 -14.25
CA SER A 85 -24.88 1.23 -13.39
C SER A 85 -24.03 2.51 -13.22
N VAL A 86 -23.35 2.65 -12.09
CA VAL A 86 -22.39 3.75 -11.81
C VAL A 86 -21.34 3.96 -12.92
N GLY A 87 -21.07 2.93 -13.73
CA GLY A 87 -20.19 3.03 -14.89
C GLY A 87 -20.67 3.98 -16.00
N VAL A 88 -21.96 4.33 -16.06
CA VAL A 88 -22.49 5.31 -17.03
C VAL A 88 -22.00 6.73 -16.69
N PRO A 89 -22.23 7.25 -15.47
CA PRO A 89 -21.63 8.50 -15.01
C PRO A 89 -20.12 8.57 -15.21
N LEU A 90 -19.39 7.51 -14.83
CA LEU A 90 -17.93 7.45 -14.96
C LEU A 90 -17.46 7.51 -16.42
N ARG A 91 -18.20 6.88 -17.34
CA ARG A 91 -17.94 6.97 -18.78
C ARG A 91 -18.21 8.38 -19.31
N ALA A 92 -19.32 8.99 -18.91
CA ALA A 92 -19.66 10.35 -19.28
C ALA A 92 -18.60 11.34 -18.82
N PHE A 93 -18.12 11.22 -17.57
CA PHE A 93 -17.01 12.01 -17.04
C PHE A 93 -15.74 11.88 -17.90
N LYS A 94 -15.27 10.66 -18.21
CA LYS A 94 -14.10 10.46 -19.07
C LYS A 94 -14.27 11.09 -20.46
N SER A 95 -15.47 10.99 -21.02
CA SER A 95 -15.83 11.61 -22.30
C SER A 95 -15.76 13.14 -22.23
N GLN A 96 -16.34 13.75 -21.19
CA GLN A 96 -16.31 15.19 -20.99
C GLN A 96 -14.88 15.72 -20.83
N VAL A 97 -14.04 15.06 -20.02
CA VAL A 97 -12.62 15.43 -19.90
C VAL A 97 -11.92 15.33 -21.26
N THR A 98 -12.12 14.23 -21.98
CA THR A 98 -11.50 14.03 -23.30
C THR A 98 -11.92 15.11 -24.29
N SER A 99 -13.22 15.43 -24.34
CA SER A 99 -13.76 16.47 -25.22
C SER A 99 -13.19 17.85 -24.88
N ALA A 100 -13.16 18.21 -23.60
CA ALA A 100 -12.62 19.49 -23.15
C ALA A 100 -11.13 19.64 -23.46
N LEU A 101 -10.33 18.59 -23.26
CA LEU A 101 -8.90 18.60 -23.60
C LEU A 101 -8.64 18.61 -25.12
N ARG A 102 -9.42 17.86 -25.91
CA ARG A 102 -9.35 17.92 -27.38
C ARG A 102 -9.61 19.33 -27.90
N LYS A 103 -10.60 20.02 -27.33
CA LYS A 103 -10.91 21.41 -27.65
C LYS A 103 -9.78 22.34 -27.21
N LYS A 104 -9.30 22.21 -25.97
CA LYS A 104 -8.22 23.05 -25.39
C LYS A 104 -6.93 22.99 -26.22
N TYR A 105 -6.57 21.80 -26.70
CA TYR A 105 -5.34 21.56 -27.44
C TYR A 105 -5.52 21.50 -28.96
N GLU A 106 -6.71 21.82 -29.47
CA GLU A 106 -7.05 21.76 -30.90
C GLU A 106 -6.65 20.42 -31.56
N ASN A 107 -6.79 19.33 -30.81
CA ASN A 107 -6.34 18.01 -31.24
C ASN A 107 -7.49 17.00 -31.13
N PRO A 108 -8.27 16.78 -32.22
CA PRO A 108 -9.40 15.87 -32.23
C PRO A 108 -9.02 14.40 -31.99
N SER A 109 -7.78 13.99 -32.27
CA SER A 109 -7.31 12.61 -32.12
C SER A 109 -6.72 12.33 -30.73
N LEU A 110 -6.60 13.35 -29.86
CA LEU A 110 -6.08 13.19 -28.50
C LEU A 110 -6.89 12.12 -27.75
N ALA A 111 -6.24 11.01 -27.45
CA ALA A 111 -6.73 10.01 -26.51
C ALA A 111 -6.23 10.39 -25.12
N VAL A 112 -7.08 10.41 -24.11
CA VAL A 112 -6.68 10.81 -22.75
C VAL A 112 -6.51 9.61 -21.84
N TRP A 113 -7.43 8.65 -21.91
CA TRP A 113 -7.56 7.57 -20.92
C TRP A 113 -7.23 6.19 -21.49
N ASN A 114 -6.75 5.30 -20.63
CA ASN A 114 -6.83 3.87 -20.92
C ASN A 114 -8.31 3.41 -20.98
N PRO A 115 -8.65 2.36 -21.76
CA PRO A 115 -9.99 1.79 -21.76
C PRO A 115 -10.39 1.27 -20.38
N GLY A 116 -11.60 1.63 -19.93
CA GLY A 116 -12.17 1.15 -18.67
C GLY A 116 -11.71 1.91 -17.42
N TYR A 117 -11.94 1.30 -16.26
CA TYR A 117 -11.47 1.73 -14.95
C TYR A 117 -11.35 0.52 -14.00
N HIS A 118 -10.63 0.68 -12.90
CA HIS A 118 -10.61 -0.29 -11.81
C HIS A 118 -11.54 0.20 -10.71
N ASP A 119 -12.35 -0.70 -10.14
CA ASP A 119 -13.18 -0.40 -8.99
C ASP A 119 -12.98 -1.37 -7.83
N LEU A 120 -13.37 -0.91 -6.64
CA LEU A 120 -13.51 -1.73 -5.45
C LEU A 120 -14.79 -1.29 -4.74
N CYS A 121 -15.74 -2.22 -4.59
CA CYS A 121 -16.96 -1.97 -3.82
C CYS A 121 -16.68 -2.12 -2.32
N VAL A 122 -17.00 -1.08 -1.55
CA VAL A 122 -16.70 -0.96 -0.13
C VAL A 122 -17.99 -1.04 0.68
N TRP A 123 -18.19 -2.17 1.38
CA TRP A 123 -19.43 -2.48 2.11
C TRP A 123 -19.36 -2.30 3.63
N ARG A 124 -18.15 -2.15 4.20
CA ARG A 124 -17.97 -2.23 5.66
C ARG A 124 -18.12 -0.87 6.35
N LYS A 125 -18.87 -0.84 7.46
CA LYS A 125 -18.97 0.32 8.36
C LYS A 125 -17.57 0.73 8.83
N GLY A 126 -17.26 2.03 8.74
CA GLY A 126 -15.94 2.58 9.09
C GLY A 126 -14.86 2.49 8.00
N ALA A 127 -15.08 1.75 6.91
CA ALA A 127 -14.10 1.60 5.85
C ALA A 127 -13.85 2.91 5.07
N LEU A 128 -14.85 3.79 4.96
CA LEU A 128 -14.72 5.06 4.25
C LEU A 128 -13.56 5.91 4.79
N LYS A 129 -13.46 6.06 6.13
CA LYS A 129 -12.39 6.84 6.75
C LYS A 129 -11.00 6.27 6.44
N ALA A 130 -10.87 4.94 6.47
CA ALA A 130 -9.63 4.25 6.14
C ALA A 130 -9.23 4.43 4.67
N TYR A 131 -10.20 4.30 3.74
CA TYR A 131 -9.93 4.52 2.31
C TYR A 131 -9.65 5.98 1.99
N THR A 132 -10.34 6.93 2.60
CA THR A 132 -10.02 8.36 2.48
C THR A 132 -8.58 8.63 2.90
N HIS A 133 -8.17 8.16 4.09
CA HIS A 133 -6.81 8.34 4.57
C HIS A 133 -5.78 7.69 3.63
N TYR A 134 -6.02 6.44 3.20
CA TYR A 134 -5.18 5.74 2.22
C TYR A 134 -5.05 6.51 0.91
N LEU A 135 -6.14 7.09 0.39
CA LEU A 135 -6.12 7.83 -0.86
C LEU A 135 -5.33 9.13 -0.74
N CYS A 136 -5.57 9.91 0.32
CA CYS A 136 -4.87 11.16 0.59
C CYS A 136 -3.35 10.96 0.77
N ASP A 137 -2.93 9.76 1.17
CA ASP A 137 -1.52 9.41 1.34
C ASP A 137 -0.79 9.04 0.01
N ASN A 138 -1.52 8.82 -1.08
CA ASN A 138 -0.92 8.41 -2.36
C ASN A 138 0.12 9.39 -2.94
N PRO A 139 -0.05 10.73 -2.87
CA PRO A 139 0.98 11.68 -3.32
C PRO A 139 2.30 11.52 -2.57
N ARG A 140 2.24 11.45 -1.23
CA ARG A 140 3.42 11.17 -0.37
C ARG A 140 4.06 9.86 -0.76
N ARG A 141 3.27 8.79 -0.87
CA ARG A 141 3.75 7.47 -1.28
C ARG A 141 4.43 7.50 -2.65
N TYR A 142 3.88 8.25 -3.60
CA TYR A 142 4.46 8.41 -4.93
C TYR A 142 5.82 9.11 -4.87
N CYS A 143 5.93 10.23 -4.15
CA CYS A 143 7.17 10.98 -3.98
C CYS A 143 8.28 10.09 -3.39
N LEU A 144 7.97 9.39 -2.29
CA LEU A 144 8.92 8.52 -1.61
C LEU A 144 9.46 7.38 -2.49
N ARG A 145 8.65 6.83 -3.41
CA ARG A 145 9.16 5.83 -4.38
C ARG A 145 10.08 6.44 -5.42
N LYS A 146 9.79 7.67 -5.84
CA LYS A 146 10.58 8.36 -6.85
C LYS A 146 11.92 8.82 -6.26
N GLU A 147 11.92 9.24 -5.00
CA GLU A 147 13.12 9.65 -4.26
C GLU A 147 14.01 8.46 -3.86
N HIS A 148 13.38 7.33 -3.50
CA HIS A 148 14.11 6.14 -3.05
C HIS A 148 13.71 4.87 -3.83
N PRO A 149 13.93 4.82 -5.15
CA PRO A 149 13.51 3.68 -5.97
C PRO A 149 14.16 2.37 -5.52
N ASP A 150 15.42 2.42 -5.09
CA ASP A 150 16.19 1.26 -4.65
C ASP A 150 15.63 0.61 -3.38
N LEU A 151 14.90 1.38 -2.58
CA LEU A 151 14.27 0.91 -1.35
C LEU A 151 12.90 0.25 -1.58
N PHE A 152 12.39 0.24 -2.82
CA PHE A 152 11.16 -0.46 -3.20
C PHE A 152 11.42 -1.59 -4.21
N ILE A 153 12.62 -2.16 -4.17
CA ILE A 153 13.02 -3.27 -5.03
C ILE A 153 12.68 -4.61 -4.36
N ARG A 154 12.09 -5.50 -5.17
CA ARG A 154 11.96 -6.92 -4.86
C ARG A 154 13.22 -7.64 -5.33
N VAL A 155 13.83 -8.43 -4.46
CA VAL A 155 14.95 -9.31 -4.79
C VAL A 155 14.47 -10.76 -4.73
N ASN A 156 14.48 -11.43 -5.88
CA ASN A 156 14.19 -12.85 -5.96
C ASN A 156 15.44 -13.66 -5.66
N HIS A 157 15.28 -14.83 -5.02
CA HIS A 157 16.40 -15.72 -4.68
C HIS A 157 17.51 -15.00 -3.90
N LEU A 158 17.12 -14.19 -2.91
CA LEU A 158 18.04 -13.45 -2.05
C LEU A 158 18.98 -14.43 -1.33
N ARG A 159 20.28 -14.26 -1.54
CA ARG A 159 21.34 -15.01 -0.84
C ARG A 159 22.07 -14.06 0.09
N HIS A 160 22.32 -14.51 1.30
CA HIS A 160 23.07 -13.78 2.33
C HIS A 160 23.60 -14.76 3.37
N SER A 161 24.75 -14.49 4.00
CA SER A 161 25.38 -15.37 4.99
C SER A 161 24.47 -15.67 6.20
N ARG A 162 23.72 -14.67 6.67
CA ARG A 162 22.73 -14.82 7.75
C ARG A 162 21.44 -15.58 7.36
N LEU A 163 21.18 -15.80 6.08
CA LEU A 163 19.97 -16.51 5.66
C LEU A 163 20.24 -18.02 5.67
N PRO A 164 19.31 -18.85 6.19
CA PRO A 164 19.38 -20.29 6.01
C PRO A 164 19.55 -20.65 4.53
N PRO A 165 20.41 -21.62 4.17
CA PRO A 165 20.65 -22.00 2.78
C PRO A 165 19.39 -22.55 2.10
N GLU A 166 18.51 -23.18 2.88
CA GLU A 166 17.16 -23.54 2.48
C GLU A 166 16.14 -23.04 3.52
N PRO A 167 14.92 -22.67 3.10
CA PRO A 167 14.40 -22.65 1.72
C PRO A 167 14.92 -21.44 0.90
N ILE A 168 14.44 -21.29 -0.34
CA ILE A 168 14.74 -20.11 -1.18
C ILE A 168 14.08 -18.86 -0.59
N TRP A 169 14.87 -17.80 -0.41
CA TRP A 169 14.42 -16.54 0.16
C TRP A 169 14.10 -15.50 -0.92
N ASN A 170 13.06 -14.70 -0.67
CA ASN A 170 12.78 -13.47 -1.40
C ASN A 170 12.82 -12.30 -0.41
N GLY A 171 13.32 -11.16 -0.88
CA GLY A 171 13.40 -9.92 -0.11
C GLY A 171 12.63 -8.76 -0.77
N TYR A 172 12.14 -7.84 0.05
CA TYR A 172 11.61 -6.55 -0.41
C TYR A 172 12.05 -5.45 0.55
N GLY A 173 12.66 -4.37 0.04
CA GLY A 173 13.15 -3.26 0.85
C GLY A 173 14.66 -3.25 1.00
N ASN A 174 15.16 -2.72 2.11
CA ASN A 174 16.58 -2.52 2.34
C ASN A 174 17.30 -3.82 2.76
N ARG A 175 17.91 -4.51 1.79
CA ARG A 175 18.68 -5.74 2.07
C ARG A 175 19.88 -5.53 3.00
N PHE A 176 20.45 -4.33 3.05
CA PHE A 176 21.61 -4.02 3.88
C PHE A 176 21.32 -4.08 5.39
N LEU A 177 20.04 -4.22 5.79
CA LEU A 177 19.70 -4.51 7.18
C LEU A 177 20.20 -5.89 7.65
N LEU A 178 20.47 -6.82 6.74
CA LEU A 178 21.10 -8.11 7.06
C LEU A 178 22.60 -7.98 7.38
N ASP A 179 23.24 -6.91 6.91
CA ASP A 179 24.65 -6.60 7.18
C ASP A 179 24.83 -5.85 8.52
N ARG A 180 23.74 -5.53 9.22
CA ARG A 180 23.84 -4.88 10.53
C ARG A 180 24.44 -5.85 11.55
N PRO A 181 25.34 -5.38 12.43
CA PRO A 181 26.02 -6.25 13.39
C PRO A 181 25.02 -6.83 14.40
N GLU A 182 24.13 -5.98 14.90
CA GLU A 182 23.16 -6.33 15.92
C GLU A 182 21.78 -6.56 15.29
N ILE A 183 21.36 -7.83 15.24
CA ILE A 183 20.00 -8.24 14.86
C ILE A 183 19.39 -9.00 16.03
N ILE A 184 18.27 -8.51 16.56
CA ILE A 184 17.59 -9.10 17.71
C ILE A 184 16.22 -9.68 17.30
N SER A 185 15.99 -10.95 17.64
CA SER A 185 14.71 -11.60 17.36
C SER A 185 13.67 -11.30 18.44
N LEU A 186 12.51 -10.78 18.04
CA LEU A 186 11.37 -10.59 18.93
C LEU A 186 10.41 -11.78 18.83
N ARG A 187 10.14 -12.40 19.97
CA ARG A 187 9.11 -13.42 20.16
C ARG A 187 8.36 -13.15 21.45
N VAL A 188 7.05 -12.99 21.38
CA VAL A 188 6.22 -12.75 22.57
C VAL A 188 5.36 -13.97 22.89
N SER A 189 5.39 -14.42 24.14
CA SER A 189 4.56 -15.53 24.62
C SER A 189 3.08 -15.17 24.57
N ARG A 190 2.22 -16.13 24.19
CA ARG A 190 0.76 -15.95 24.26
C ARG A 190 0.24 -15.77 25.69
N ARG A 191 1.03 -16.15 26.69
CA ARG A 191 0.72 -16.01 28.13
C ARG A 191 1.32 -14.74 28.74
N ALA A 192 1.97 -13.89 27.95
CA ALA A 192 2.58 -12.66 28.46
C ALA A 192 1.50 -11.74 29.05
N SER A 193 1.75 -11.27 30.27
CA SER A 193 0.90 -10.27 30.92
C SER A 193 1.09 -8.89 30.25
N PRO A 194 0.17 -7.94 30.46
CA PRO A 194 0.37 -6.57 30.00
C PRO A 194 1.66 -5.93 30.52
N ALA A 195 2.06 -6.24 31.76
CA ALA A 195 3.30 -5.76 32.35
C ALA A 195 4.55 -6.34 31.65
N ASP A 196 4.51 -7.63 31.28
CA ASP A 196 5.59 -8.26 30.51
C ASP A 196 5.75 -7.59 29.14
N ILE A 197 4.64 -7.30 28.45
CA ILE A 197 4.65 -6.63 27.16
C ILE A 197 5.21 -5.20 27.30
N GLU A 198 4.82 -4.46 28.34
CA GLU A 198 5.37 -3.13 28.60
C GLU A 198 6.89 -3.15 28.85
N GLY A 199 7.36 -4.14 29.62
CA GLY A 199 8.80 -4.36 29.83
C GLY A 199 9.54 -4.65 28.52
N LEU A 200 8.96 -5.50 27.66
CA LEU A 200 9.49 -5.78 26.33
C LEU A 200 9.50 -4.54 25.45
N CYS A 201 8.45 -3.72 25.44
CA CYS A 201 8.41 -2.46 24.70
C CYS A 201 9.58 -1.56 25.10
N LYS A 202 9.78 -1.32 26.40
CA LYS A 202 10.88 -0.47 26.90
C LYS A 202 12.25 -1.02 26.47
N SER A 203 12.48 -2.31 26.66
CA SER A 203 13.74 -2.97 26.33
C SER A 203 14.05 -2.93 24.83
N PHE A 204 13.08 -3.27 23.98
CA PHE A 204 13.29 -3.29 22.52
C PHE A 204 13.40 -1.88 21.93
N VAL A 205 12.69 -0.89 22.48
CA VAL A 205 12.88 0.52 22.08
C VAL A 205 14.29 1.01 22.39
N ASP A 206 14.82 0.70 23.57
CA ASP A 206 16.21 1.07 23.94
C ASP A 206 17.25 0.39 23.04
N GLN A 207 17.11 -0.91 22.77
CA GLN A 207 17.99 -1.63 21.86
C GLN A 207 17.92 -1.08 20.42
N ALA A 208 16.71 -0.82 19.92
CA ALA A 208 16.52 -0.22 18.61
C ALA A 208 17.12 1.20 18.52
N ALA A 209 17.05 1.99 19.60
CA ALA A 209 17.68 3.31 19.69
C ALA A 209 19.21 3.25 19.65
N ARG A 210 19.81 2.12 20.06
CA ARG A 210 21.26 1.85 19.96
C ARG A 210 21.67 1.28 18.60
N GLY A 211 20.73 1.13 17.66
CA GLY A 211 20.99 0.71 16.28
C GLY A 211 20.77 -0.78 16.00
N ALA A 212 20.23 -1.54 16.96
CA ALA A 212 19.85 -2.93 16.71
C ALA A 212 18.67 -3.02 15.73
N VAL A 213 18.72 -4.03 14.85
CA VAL A 213 17.64 -4.36 13.93
C VAL A 213 16.71 -5.38 14.57
N VAL A 214 15.41 -5.09 14.63
CA VAL A 214 14.43 -6.00 15.22
C VAL A 214 13.82 -6.89 14.16
N ILE A 215 13.95 -8.22 14.31
CA ILE A 215 13.36 -9.21 13.40
C ILE A 215 12.22 -9.99 14.06
N SER A 216 11.08 -10.08 13.38
CA SER A 216 9.93 -10.87 13.84
C SER A 216 8.91 -11.08 12.71
N PRO A 217 8.00 -12.07 12.85
CA PRO A 217 6.80 -12.14 12.02
C PRO A 217 5.75 -11.07 12.37
N PHE A 218 5.81 -10.47 13.57
CA PHE A 218 4.86 -9.47 14.08
C PHE A 218 3.38 -9.90 13.98
N ILE A 219 3.09 -11.15 14.34
CA ILE A 219 1.76 -11.75 14.17
C ILE A 219 0.92 -11.55 15.43
N SER A 220 1.50 -11.83 16.59
CA SER A 220 0.83 -11.75 17.89
C SER A 220 0.55 -10.30 18.30
N SER A 221 -0.45 -10.10 19.17
CA SER A 221 -0.75 -8.78 19.72
C SER A 221 0.42 -8.17 20.49
N GLY A 222 1.17 -9.00 21.24
CA GLY A 222 2.37 -8.57 21.95
C GLY A 222 3.48 -8.12 21.00
N GLU A 223 3.78 -8.87 19.95
CA GLU A 223 4.78 -8.46 18.95
C GLU A 223 4.37 -7.16 18.24
N LYS A 224 3.07 -7.01 17.92
CA LYS A 224 2.52 -5.80 17.31
C LYS A 224 2.63 -4.59 18.25
N ALA A 225 2.44 -4.78 19.55
CA ALA A 225 2.60 -3.71 20.53
C ALA A 225 4.07 -3.23 20.59
N VAL A 226 5.01 -4.18 20.67
CA VAL A 226 6.45 -3.86 20.72
C VAL A 226 6.91 -3.17 19.43
N VAL A 227 6.55 -3.69 18.25
CA VAL A 227 6.92 -3.02 17.00
C VAL A 227 6.26 -1.65 16.90
N SER A 228 5.00 -1.47 17.30
CA SER A 228 4.39 -0.14 17.33
C SER A 228 5.22 0.82 18.19
N ALA A 229 5.62 0.41 19.40
CA ALA A 229 6.41 1.25 20.29
C ALA A 229 7.77 1.66 19.67
N ILE A 230 8.48 0.74 19.02
CA ILE A 230 9.73 1.04 18.29
C ILE A 230 9.48 2.08 17.19
N LEU A 231 8.41 1.87 16.41
CA LEU A 231 8.08 2.74 15.30
C LEU A 231 7.60 4.13 15.76
N ASP A 232 6.90 4.20 16.89
CA ASP A 232 6.42 5.44 17.52
C ASP A 232 7.58 6.25 18.10
N ALA A 233 8.62 5.60 18.61
CA ALA A 233 9.86 6.25 19.02
C ALA A 233 10.68 6.83 17.85
N GLY A 234 10.31 6.52 16.60
CA GLY A 234 10.95 7.04 15.40
C GLY A 234 12.36 6.50 15.15
N ARG A 235 12.87 5.57 15.97
CA ARG A 235 14.23 5.01 15.92
C ARG A 235 14.16 3.49 16.00
N GLY A 236 14.67 2.79 14.99
CA GLY A 236 14.60 1.33 14.88
C GLY A 236 14.40 0.81 13.46
N ASP A 237 15.28 -0.09 13.06
CA ASP A 237 15.23 -0.79 11.79
C ASP A 237 14.54 -2.14 12.00
N VAL A 238 13.70 -2.56 11.04
CA VAL A 238 12.85 -3.73 11.20
C VAL A 238 13.04 -4.71 10.05
N ILE A 239 13.14 -5.99 10.38
CA ILE A 239 12.98 -7.09 9.43
C ILE A 239 11.66 -7.81 9.70
N LEU A 240 10.73 -7.73 8.75
CA LEU A 240 9.44 -8.43 8.82
C LEU A 240 9.56 -9.80 8.15
N MET A 241 9.30 -10.87 8.91
CA MET A 241 9.16 -12.22 8.37
C MET A 241 7.72 -12.46 7.89
N LYS A 242 7.50 -12.45 6.57
CA LYS A 242 6.16 -12.50 5.97
C LYS A 242 5.73 -13.94 5.65
N ALA A 243 4.51 -14.27 6.06
CA ALA A 243 3.88 -15.59 5.90
C ALA A 243 3.41 -15.97 4.47
N GLY A 244 3.82 -15.23 3.44
CA GLY A 244 3.45 -15.49 2.05
C GLY A 244 4.32 -14.66 1.12
N GLY A 245 4.41 -15.03 -0.16
CA GLY A 245 5.24 -14.33 -1.13
C GLY A 245 4.79 -12.90 -1.46
N PHE A 246 5.39 -12.36 -2.53
CA PHE A 246 5.18 -11.02 -3.04
C PHE A 246 4.38 -11.10 -4.35
N PRO A 247 3.05 -10.94 -4.36
CA PRO A 247 2.29 -10.91 -5.61
C PRO A 247 2.78 -9.80 -6.55
N ASP A 248 2.42 -9.89 -7.83
CA ASP A 248 2.82 -8.88 -8.82
C ASP A 248 2.41 -7.47 -8.38
N GLY A 249 3.38 -6.54 -8.43
CA GLY A 249 3.20 -5.17 -7.98
C GLY A 249 3.08 -5.01 -6.45
N TYR A 250 3.46 -6.02 -5.66
CA TYR A 250 3.48 -5.96 -4.21
C TYR A 250 4.26 -4.75 -3.70
N LYS A 251 3.70 -4.10 -2.68
CA LYS A 251 4.33 -3.04 -1.89
C LYS A 251 3.84 -3.20 -0.45
N PRO A 252 4.66 -2.87 0.56
CA PRO A 252 4.17 -2.73 1.92
C PRO A 252 3.06 -1.69 2.00
N SER A 253 2.28 -1.70 3.09
CA SER A 253 1.21 -0.72 3.32
C SER A 253 1.28 -0.17 4.74
N GLY A 254 0.64 0.99 4.95
CA GLY A 254 0.65 1.68 6.24
C GLY A 254 2.07 2.00 6.70
N ARG A 255 2.34 1.81 8.00
CA ARG A 255 3.62 2.14 8.64
C ARG A 255 4.83 1.44 8.00
N TYR A 256 4.65 0.24 7.47
CA TYR A 256 5.71 -0.48 6.76
C TYR A 256 6.09 0.18 5.44
N TYR A 257 5.16 0.88 4.77
CA TYR A 257 5.52 1.66 3.58
C TYR A 257 6.51 2.78 3.93
N ASP A 258 6.28 3.45 5.06
CA ASP A 258 7.08 4.58 5.51
C ASP A 258 8.47 4.14 5.94
N LEU A 259 8.56 3.04 6.69
CA LEU A 259 9.85 2.44 7.01
C LEU A 259 10.62 2.01 5.77
N CYS A 260 9.93 1.42 4.78
CA CYS A 260 10.53 1.04 3.51
C CYS A 260 11.13 2.27 2.83
N ALA A 261 10.36 3.36 2.73
CA ALA A 261 10.83 4.62 2.16
C ALA A 261 12.02 5.22 2.91
N GLN A 262 12.08 5.06 4.24
CA GLN A 262 13.19 5.54 5.07
C GLN A 262 14.42 4.62 5.04
N GLY A 263 14.35 3.47 4.35
CA GLY A 263 15.44 2.50 4.29
C GLY A 263 15.57 1.65 5.56
N ARG A 264 14.52 1.62 6.38
CA ARG A 264 14.48 1.01 7.71
C ARG A 264 13.64 -0.26 7.76
N LEU A 265 13.22 -0.77 6.61
CA LEU A 265 12.48 -2.02 6.49
C LEU A 265 13.14 -2.95 5.49
N LEU A 266 13.23 -4.22 5.90
CA LEU A 266 13.36 -5.35 5.00
C LEU A 266 12.20 -6.32 5.28
N ILE A 267 11.58 -6.83 4.23
CA ILE A 267 10.59 -7.89 4.33
C ILE A 267 11.21 -9.13 3.72
N LEU A 268 11.24 -10.22 4.48
CA LEU A 268 11.73 -11.51 4.04
C LEU A 268 10.57 -12.49 3.93
N THR A 269 10.61 -13.34 2.93
CA THR A 269 9.69 -14.47 2.85
C THR A 269 10.33 -15.65 2.13
N PRO A 270 10.18 -16.87 2.68
CA PRO A 270 10.54 -18.09 1.97
C PRO A 270 9.36 -18.71 1.20
N TYR A 271 8.18 -18.11 1.30
CA TYR A 271 6.97 -18.66 0.74
C TYR A 271 6.78 -18.21 -0.71
N PRO A 272 6.16 -19.05 -1.56
CA PRO A 272 5.87 -18.69 -2.94
C PRO A 272 4.87 -17.53 -3.03
N ASP A 273 4.88 -16.85 -4.16
CA ASP A 273 3.92 -15.79 -4.45
C ASP A 273 2.51 -16.36 -4.53
N CYS A 274 1.62 -15.77 -3.74
CA CYS A 274 0.21 -16.15 -3.72
C CYS A 274 -0.64 -14.90 -3.54
N SER A 275 -1.63 -14.73 -4.41
CA SER A 275 -2.60 -13.64 -4.36
C SER A 275 -3.59 -13.80 -3.20
N SER A 276 -3.84 -15.02 -2.74
CA SER A 276 -4.72 -15.35 -1.62
C SER A 276 -4.06 -16.39 -0.70
N PRO A 277 -3.15 -15.97 0.20
CA PRO A 277 -2.48 -16.91 1.09
C PRO A 277 -3.49 -17.58 2.05
N PRO A 278 -3.35 -18.88 2.32
CA PRO A 278 -4.20 -19.60 3.28
C PRO A 278 -4.02 -19.05 4.71
N ALA A 279 -4.94 -19.40 5.59
CA ALA A 279 -4.84 -19.02 7.00
C ALA A 279 -3.54 -19.56 7.63
N LEU A 280 -2.90 -18.70 8.43
CA LEU A 280 -1.66 -19.01 9.13
C LEU A 280 -1.82 -20.20 10.09
N THR A 281 -0.99 -21.23 9.92
CA THR A 281 -0.96 -22.38 10.82
C THR A 281 0.03 -22.18 11.97
N GLY A 282 -0.17 -22.90 13.08
CA GLY A 282 0.78 -22.89 14.20
C GLY A 282 2.19 -23.35 13.79
N ALA A 283 2.28 -24.32 12.87
CA ALA A 283 3.55 -24.80 12.33
C ALA A 283 4.29 -23.71 11.54
N GLN A 284 3.58 -22.95 10.68
CA GLN A 284 4.16 -21.82 9.95
C GLN A 284 4.65 -20.73 10.91
N CYS A 285 3.86 -20.38 11.93
CA CYS A 285 4.29 -19.41 12.94
C CYS A 285 5.56 -19.85 13.67
N ASN A 286 5.66 -21.13 14.04
CA ASN A 286 6.87 -21.66 14.67
C ASN A 286 8.07 -21.65 13.73
N ALA A 287 7.90 -22.07 12.47
CA ALA A 287 8.97 -22.04 11.47
C ALA A 287 9.51 -20.61 11.26
N MET A 288 8.63 -19.62 11.13
CA MET A 288 9.05 -18.22 11.00
C MET A 288 9.80 -17.70 12.23
N ASN A 289 9.36 -18.07 13.44
CA ASN A 289 10.09 -17.73 14.66
C ASN A 289 11.48 -18.38 14.70
N THR A 290 11.60 -19.63 14.27
CA THR A 290 12.88 -20.33 14.15
C THR A 290 13.81 -19.62 13.15
N TRP A 291 13.30 -19.21 11.98
CA TRP A 291 14.11 -18.46 11.03
C TRP A 291 14.53 -17.07 11.54
N CYS A 292 13.65 -16.36 12.27
CA CYS A 292 14.01 -15.09 12.89
C CYS A 292 15.15 -15.26 13.90
N ALA A 293 15.10 -16.31 14.72
CA ALA A 293 16.15 -16.63 15.68
C ALA A 293 17.46 -17.01 14.98
N TRP A 294 17.40 -17.82 13.91
CA TRP A 294 18.57 -18.15 13.09
C TRP A 294 19.27 -16.91 12.56
N ILE A 295 18.51 -16.01 11.93
CA ILE A 295 19.06 -14.78 11.31
C ILE A 295 19.69 -13.87 12.38
N ALA A 296 19.08 -13.78 13.57
CA ALA A 296 19.60 -12.99 14.68
C ALA A 296 20.91 -13.56 15.25
N GLN A 297 21.05 -14.88 15.31
CA GLN A 297 22.22 -15.57 15.88
C GLN A 297 23.37 -15.79 14.88
N SER A 298 23.11 -15.68 13.59
CA SER A 298 24.13 -15.87 12.55
C SER A 298 25.08 -14.69 12.51
N GLU A 299 26.37 -14.94 12.67
CA GLU A 299 27.41 -13.91 12.52
C GLU A 299 27.68 -13.59 11.05
N ILE A 300 28.17 -12.38 10.79
CA ILE A 300 28.65 -11.97 9.47
C ILE A 300 30.10 -12.47 9.39
N ASN A 301 30.37 -13.46 8.53
CA ASN A 301 31.74 -13.84 8.16
C ASN A 301 32.45 -12.71 7.42
#